data_AF-A0A955LMX3-F1
#
_entry.id   AF-A0A955LMX3-F1
#
_cell.length_a   1.000
_cell.length_b   1.000
_cell.length_c   1.000
_cell.angle_alpha   90.00
_cell.angle_beta   90.00
_cell.angle_gamma   90.00
#
_symmetry.space_group_name_H-M   'P 1'
#
loop_
_entity.id
_entity.type
_entity.pdbx_description
1 polymer ?
#
loop_
_entity_poly.entity_id
_entity_poly.type
_entity_poly.pdbx_seq_one_letter_code
_entity_poly.pdbx_strand_id
1 'polypeptide(L)'
;MWEDVGVAACLSLAALGSALGTGYAAQGAVGSWKKCFIQNKATPFLITVFVGFPLSQTIYGMVLMNKVAEAAAAGHPLLGIGILGGLGMGASAMMQGKAAAGACDSLAETGKGATNYIIALGIIETVALFVMAFLLGKVDIFMS
;
A
#
# COMPACT_ATOMS: atom_id res chain seq x y z
N MET A 1 21.30 18.67 -7.68
CA MET A 1 20.25 19.38 -6.89
C MET A 1 18.88 18.69 -6.95
N TRP A 2 18.59 17.86 -7.98
CA TRP A 2 17.29 17.17 -8.10
C TRP A 2 17.38 15.65 -7.92
N GLU A 3 18.57 15.11 -7.64
CA GLU A 3 18.85 13.67 -7.57
C GLU A 3 18.15 12.98 -6.39
N ASP A 4 17.98 13.69 -5.28
CA ASP A 4 17.36 13.20 -4.06
C ASP A 4 15.83 13.23 -4.11
N VAL A 5 15.23 14.19 -4.82
CA VAL A 5 13.78 14.37 -4.86
C VAL A 5 13.07 13.16 -5.48
N GLY A 6 13.58 12.62 -6.60
CA GLY A 6 13.00 11.43 -7.23
C GLY A 6 13.08 10.20 -6.34
N VAL A 7 14.24 10.00 -5.72
CA VAL A 7 14.50 8.89 -4.78
C VAL A 7 13.60 8.99 -3.55
N ALA A 8 13.56 10.15 -2.89
CA ALA A 8 12.76 10.37 -1.71
C ALA A 8 11.25 10.26 -1.99
N ALA A 9 10.80 10.71 -3.17
CA ALA A 9 9.39 10.66 -3.55
C ALA A 9 8.87 9.23 -3.74
N CYS A 10 9.68 8.31 -4.30
CA CYS A 10 9.32 6.89 -4.46
C CYS A 10 8.81 6.29 -3.14
N LEU A 11 9.62 6.40 -2.09
CA LEU A 11 9.33 5.81 -0.79
C LEU A 11 8.30 6.64 -0.04
N SER A 12 8.48 7.96 0.03
CA SER A 12 7.69 8.81 0.94
C SER A 12 6.22 8.86 0.54
N LEU A 13 5.92 8.94 -0.76
CA LEU A 13 4.54 9.03 -1.24
C LEU A 13 3.82 7.67 -1.16
N ALA A 14 4.55 6.57 -1.41
CA ALA A 14 4.03 5.23 -1.19
C ALA A 14 3.76 4.98 0.31
N ALA A 15 4.71 5.33 1.18
CA ALA A 15 4.60 5.21 2.63
C ALA A 15 3.50 6.11 3.21
N LEU A 16 3.28 7.30 2.67
CA LEU A 16 2.14 8.14 3.04
C LEU A 16 0.81 7.42 2.77
N GLY A 17 0.69 6.79 1.60
CA GLY A 17 -0.46 5.95 1.27
C GLY A 17 -0.64 4.79 2.24
N SER A 18 0.44 4.08 2.58
CA SER A 18 0.44 3.01 3.58
C SER A 18 0.02 3.51 4.95
N ALA A 19 0.52 4.66 5.42
CA ALA A 19 0.14 5.24 6.70
C ALA A 19 -1.36 5.56 6.75
N LEU A 20 -1.90 6.17 5.68
CA LEU A 20 -3.33 6.46 5.58
C LEU A 20 -4.17 5.18 5.48
N GLY A 21 -3.73 4.22 4.66
CA GLY A 21 -4.41 2.95 4.47
C GLY A 21 -4.48 2.11 5.74
N THR A 22 -3.33 1.90 6.40
CA THR A 22 -3.27 1.20 7.69
C THR A 22 -4.10 1.93 8.75
N GLY A 23 -4.09 3.26 8.76
CA GLY A 23 -4.94 4.08 9.62
C GLY A 23 -6.44 3.84 9.41
N TYR A 24 -6.93 3.85 8.17
CA TYR A 24 -8.33 3.54 7.86
C TYR A 24 -8.72 2.12 8.26
N ALA A 25 -7.87 1.14 7.94
CA ALA A 25 -8.10 -0.25 8.30
C ALA A 25 -8.13 -0.44 9.82
N ALA A 26 -7.24 0.22 10.56
CA ALA A 26 -7.18 0.18 12.01
C ALA A 26 -8.44 0.77 12.66
N GLN A 27 -8.98 1.87 12.12
CA GLN A 27 -10.26 2.42 12.60
C GLN A 27 -11.39 1.39 12.47
N GLY A 28 -11.47 0.69 11.33
CA GLY A 28 -12.42 -0.41 11.13
C GLY A 28 -12.17 -1.57 12.09
N ALA A 29 -10.92 -2.00 12.25
CA ALA A 29 -10.53 -3.08 13.14
C ALA A 29 -10.91 -2.81 14.61
N VAL A 30 -10.66 -1.61 15.13
CA VAL A 30 -11.03 -1.22 16.50
C VAL A 30 -12.54 -1.31 16.70
N GLY A 31 -13.33 -0.83 15.73
CA GLY A 31 -14.79 -0.97 15.75
C GLY A 31 -15.24 -2.43 15.76
N SER A 32 -14.62 -3.25 14.92
CA SER A 32 -14.90 -4.68 14.79
C SER A 32 -14.54 -5.47 16.05
N TRP A 33 -13.40 -5.21 16.68
CA TRP A 33 -13.02 -5.85 17.94
C TRP A 33 -14.01 -5.51 19.05
N LYS A 34 -14.41 -4.24 19.17
CA LYS A 34 -15.47 -3.83 20.09
C LYS A 34 -16.75 -4.64 19.87
N LYS A 35 -17.19 -4.83 18.61
CA LYS A 35 -18.37 -5.65 18.28
C LYS A 35 -18.22 -7.10 18.76
N CYS A 36 -17.07 -7.73 18.50
CA CYS A 36 -16.79 -9.09 18.97
C CYS A 36 -16.83 -9.19 20.51
N PHE A 37 -16.23 -8.22 21.21
CA PHE A 37 -16.21 -8.20 22.69
C PHE A 37 -17.61 -8.08 23.29
N ILE A 38 -18.46 -7.19 22.76
CA ILE A 38 -19.86 -7.04 23.22
C ILE A 38 -20.65 -8.35 23.00
N GLN A 39 -20.35 -9.08 21.92
CA GLN A 39 -21.01 -10.35 21.60
C GLN A 39 -20.40 -11.56 22.32
N ASN A 40 -19.39 -11.38 23.19
CA ASN A 40 -18.63 -12.47 23.81
C ASN A 40 -18.06 -13.48 22.80
N LYS A 41 -17.61 -13.00 21.63
CA LYS A 41 -16.98 -13.82 20.59
C LYS A 41 -15.49 -13.51 20.50
N ALA A 42 -14.70 -14.52 20.16
CA ALA A 42 -13.29 -14.34 19.86
C ALA A 42 -13.11 -13.41 18.65
N THR A 43 -12.12 -12.52 18.73
CA THR A 43 -11.77 -11.63 17.63
C THR A 43 -11.00 -12.40 16.54
N PRO A 44 -11.49 -12.46 15.29
CA PRO A 44 -10.75 -13.10 14.22
C PRO A 44 -9.39 -12.43 14.00
N PHE A 45 -8.30 -13.22 14.01
CA PHE A 45 -6.94 -12.71 13.76
C PHE A 45 -6.84 -12.02 12.38
N LEU A 46 -7.65 -12.46 11.41
CA LEU A 46 -7.72 -11.87 10.08
C LEU A 46 -8.05 -10.36 10.10
N ILE A 47 -8.77 -9.86 11.11
CA ILE A 47 -9.00 -8.42 11.29
C ILE A 47 -7.68 -7.66 11.46
N THR A 48 -6.73 -8.21 12.23
CA THR A 48 -5.40 -7.62 12.39
C THR A 48 -4.62 -7.67 11.08
N VAL A 49 -4.73 -8.76 10.33
CA VAL A 49 -4.06 -8.90 9.04
C VAL A 49 -4.55 -7.83 8.05
N PHE A 50 -5.86 -7.55 8.00
CA PHE A 50 -6.42 -6.47 7.17
C PHE A 50 -5.80 -5.10 7.45
N VAL A 51 -5.41 -4.81 8.70
CA VAL A 51 -4.70 -3.58 9.05
C VAL A 51 -3.31 -3.52 8.40
N GLY A 52 -2.65 -4.65 8.25
CA GLY A 52 -1.29 -4.73 7.70
C GLY A 52 -1.20 -4.72 6.17
N PHE A 53 -2.28 -5.04 5.45
CA PHE A 53 -2.28 -5.12 3.97
C PHE A 53 -1.66 -3.88 3.29
N PRO A 54 -2.02 -2.63 3.67
CA PRO A 54 -1.49 -1.42 3.02
C PRO A 54 0.02 -1.20 3.18
N LEU A 55 0.72 -1.98 4.00
CA LEU A 55 2.18 -1.85 4.17
C LEU A 55 2.96 -2.34 2.95
N SER A 56 2.37 -3.18 2.10
CA SER A 56 3.05 -3.73 0.91
C SER A 56 3.52 -2.61 -0.03
N GLN A 57 2.77 -1.52 -0.15
CA GLN A 57 3.15 -0.38 -0.99
C GLN A 57 4.38 0.37 -0.50
N THR A 58 4.66 0.38 0.81
CA THR A 58 5.93 0.93 1.33
C THR A 58 7.11 0.10 0.84
N ILE A 59 6.96 -1.23 0.80
CA ILE A 59 8.00 -2.15 0.27
C ILE A 59 8.17 -1.92 -1.23
N TYR A 60 7.08 -1.81 -2.00
CA TYR A 60 7.16 -1.52 -3.43
C TYR A 60 7.82 -0.16 -3.71
N GLY A 61 7.51 0.86 -2.89
CA GLY A 61 8.17 2.16 -2.91
C GLY A 61 9.67 2.07 -2.71
N MET A 62 10.12 1.25 -1.75
CA MET A 62 11.55 0.97 -1.52
C MET A 62 12.21 0.30 -2.71
N VAL A 63 11.55 -0.69 -3.35
CA VAL A 63 12.10 -1.38 -4.52
C VAL A 63 12.32 -0.39 -5.67
N LEU A 64 11.33 0.44 -5.98
CA LEU A 64 11.47 1.47 -7.02
C LEU A 64 12.50 2.54 -6.64
N MET A 65 12.53 2.96 -5.38
CA MET A 65 13.49 3.94 -4.84
C MET A 65 14.93 3.50 -5.10
N ASN A 66 15.28 2.24 -4.82
CA ASN A 66 16.64 1.73 -5.02
C ASN A 66 17.08 1.86 -6.48
N LYS A 67 16.18 1.52 -7.42
CA LYS A 67 16.48 1.61 -8.85
C LYS A 67 16.58 3.06 -9.34
N VAL A 68 15.73 3.96 -8.83
CA VAL A 68 15.83 5.41 -9.11
C VAL A 68 17.10 6.02 -8.52
N ALA A 69 17.58 5.53 -7.37
CA ALA A 69 18.83 5.99 -6.77
C ALA A 69 20.05 5.64 -7.64
N GLU A 70 20.07 4.44 -8.23
CA GLU A 70 21.09 4.05 -9.21
C GLU A 70 21.11 5.00 -10.40
N ALA A 71 19.92 5.31 -10.97
CA ALA A 71 19.80 6.23 -12.08
C ALA A 71 20.25 7.65 -11.72
N ALA A 72 19.86 8.14 -10.53
CA ALA A 72 20.23 9.46 -10.04
C ALA A 72 21.75 9.59 -9.89
N ALA A 73 22.42 8.57 -9.35
CA ALA A 73 23.88 8.52 -9.25
C ALA A 73 24.58 8.54 -10.62
N ALA A 74 23.91 8.05 -11.67
CA ALA A 74 24.38 8.13 -13.05
C ALA A 74 24.06 9.47 -13.75
N GLY A 75 23.49 10.45 -13.04
CA GLY A 75 23.11 11.75 -13.60
C GLY A 75 21.69 11.83 -14.15
N HIS A 76 20.88 10.78 -13.95
CA HIS A 76 19.48 10.71 -14.38
C HIS A 76 18.55 10.76 -13.15
N PRO A 77 18.11 11.96 -12.70
CA PRO A 77 17.36 12.10 -11.45
C PRO A 77 15.93 11.49 -11.48
N LEU A 78 15.41 11.17 -12.67
CA LEU A 78 14.12 10.48 -12.90
C LEU A 78 12.96 10.94 -12.00
N LEU A 79 12.84 12.25 -11.78
CA LEU A 79 11.84 12.87 -10.88
C LEU A 79 10.41 12.39 -11.14
N GLY A 80 10.02 12.29 -12.41
CA GLY A 80 8.67 11.86 -12.80
C GLY A 80 8.36 10.42 -12.38
N ILE A 81 9.34 9.52 -12.51
CA ILE A 81 9.21 8.13 -12.04
C ILE A 81 9.07 8.10 -10.53
N GLY A 82 9.86 8.90 -9.82
CA GLY A 82 9.80 8.99 -8.37
C GLY A 82 8.46 9.48 -7.84
N ILE A 83 8.02 10.64 -8.32
CA ILE A 83 6.81 11.30 -7.84
C ILE A 83 5.55 10.52 -8.27
N LEU A 84 5.41 10.22 -9.56
CA LEU A 84 4.20 9.56 -10.06
C LEU A 84 4.14 8.09 -9.66
N GLY A 85 5.29 7.41 -9.55
CA GLY A 85 5.37 6.06 -9.04
C GLY A 85 4.96 5.98 -7.57
N GLY A 86 5.53 6.86 -6.74
CA GLY A 86 5.17 6.98 -5.33
C GLY A 86 3.68 7.31 -5.12
N LEU A 87 3.12 8.25 -5.89
CA LEU A 87 1.70 8.60 -5.84
C LEU A 87 0.80 7.42 -6.25
N GLY A 88 1.13 6.73 -7.35
CA GLY A 88 0.34 5.60 -7.84
C GLY A 88 0.29 4.46 -6.82
N MET A 89 1.44 4.11 -6.23
CA MET A 89 1.51 3.12 -5.15
C MET A 89 0.77 3.61 -3.90
N GLY A 90 0.97 4.86 -3.49
CA GLY A 90 0.32 5.43 -2.31
C GLY A 90 -1.21 5.47 -2.42
N ALA A 91 -1.75 5.80 -3.59
CA ALA A 91 -3.19 5.80 -3.84
C ALA A 91 -3.81 4.39 -3.70
N SER A 92 -3.11 3.37 -4.20
CA SER A 92 -3.51 1.96 -4.04
C SER A 92 -3.56 1.57 -2.55
N ALA A 93 -2.52 1.87 -1.77
CA ALA A 93 -2.48 1.59 -0.33
C ALA A 93 -3.65 2.26 0.43
N MET A 94 -3.91 3.53 0.13
CA MET A 94 -5.00 4.28 0.75
C MET A 94 -6.36 3.60 0.50
N MET A 95 -6.63 3.19 -0.74
CA MET A 95 -7.87 2.52 -1.11
C MET A 95 -7.96 1.10 -0.55
N GLN A 96 -6.83 0.40 -0.47
CA GLN A 96 -6.75 -0.92 0.16
C GLN A 96 -7.14 -0.83 1.63
N GLY A 97 -6.68 0.21 2.34
CA GLY A 97 -7.08 0.48 3.72
C GLY A 97 -8.57 0.75 3.91
N LYS A 98 -9.19 1.52 3.00
CA LYS A 98 -10.64 1.76 3.03
C LYS A 98 -11.45 0.48 2.82
N ALA A 99 -11.05 -0.35 1.86
CA ALA A 99 -11.67 -1.66 1.65
C ALA A 99 -11.47 -2.59 2.86
N ALA A 100 -10.27 -2.57 3.47
CA ALA A 100 -9.94 -3.34 4.66
C ALA A 100 -10.80 -2.93 5.86
N ALA A 101 -11.11 -1.64 6.04
CA ALA A 101 -12.02 -1.19 7.07
C ALA A 101 -13.43 -1.81 6.93
N GLY A 102 -13.97 -1.86 5.71
CA GLY A 102 -15.25 -2.53 5.43
C GLY A 102 -15.19 -4.05 5.60
N ALA A 103 -14.05 -4.66 5.27
CA ALA A 103 -13.80 -6.08 5.49
C ALA A 103 -13.75 -6.44 6.98
N CYS A 104 -13.09 -5.62 7.80
CA CYS A 104 -13.10 -5.75 9.27
C CYS A 104 -14.53 -5.75 9.80
N ASP A 105 -15.33 -4.78 9.36
CA ASP A 105 -16.72 -4.61 9.82
C ASP A 105 -17.58 -5.82 9.46
N SER A 106 -17.56 -6.20 8.18
CA SER A 106 -18.34 -7.31 7.64
C SER A 106 -17.94 -8.65 8.27
N LEU A 107 -16.64 -8.88 8.49
CA LEU A 107 -16.14 -10.11 9.09
C LEU A 107 -16.56 -10.23 10.56
N ALA A 108 -16.54 -9.14 11.33
CA ALA A 108 -16.95 -9.16 12.73
C ALA A 108 -18.46 -9.40 12.90
N GLU A 109 -19.29 -8.88 12.00
CA GLU A 109 -20.73 -9.10 12.04
C GLU A 109 -21.15 -10.48 11.55
N THR A 110 -20.61 -10.91 10.40
CA THR A 110 -21.10 -12.10 9.70
C THR A 110 -20.28 -13.35 9.98
N GLY A 111 -19.01 -13.21 10.35
CA GLY A 111 -18.05 -14.31 10.44
C GLY A 111 -17.76 -15.00 9.10
N LYS A 112 -18.18 -14.41 7.97
CA LYS A 112 -18.11 -14.99 6.62
C LYS A 112 -17.33 -14.08 5.68
N GLY A 113 -17.05 -14.57 4.47
CA GLY A 113 -16.53 -13.74 3.38
C GLY A 113 -15.03 -13.45 3.42
N ALA A 114 -14.27 -14.02 4.36
CA ALA A 114 -12.82 -13.85 4.51
C ALA A 114 -12.05 -13.87 3.17
N THR A 115 -12.27 -14.91 2.36
CA THR A 115 -11.62 -15.07 1.05
C THR A 115 -11.99 -13.95 0.08
N ASN A 116 -13.27 -13.55 0.02
CA ASN A 116 -13.73 -12.49 -0.86
C ASN A 116 -13.10 -11.15 -0.49
N TYR A 117 -12.93 -10.89 0.81
CA TYR A 117 -12.28 -9.68 1.30
C TYR A 117 -10.80 -9.66 0.92
N ILE A 118 -10.07 -10.76 1.10
CA ILE A 118 -8.66 -10.88 0.67
C ILE A 118 -8.53 -10.66 -0.84
N ILE A 119 -9.42 -11.24 -1.64
CA ILE A 119 -9.43 -11.05 -3.10
C ILE A 119 -9.62 -9.57 -3.44
N ALA A 120 -10.57 -8.89 -2.82
CA ALA A 120 -10.79 -7.46 -3.07
C ALA A 120 -9.55 -6.62 -2.70
N LEU A 121 -8.90 -6.91 -1.57
CA LEU A 121 -7.65 -6.23 -1.16
C LEU A 121 -6.51 -6.52 -2.12
N GLY A 122 -6.39 -7.75 -2.62
CA GLY A 122 -5.39 -8.15 -3.61
C GLY A 122 -5.61 -7.49 -4.97
N ILE A 123 -6.86 -7.34 -5.42
CA ILE A 123 -7.18 -6.60 -6.66
C ILE A 123 -6.71 -5.15 -6.54
N ILE A 124 -6.97 -4.48 -5.42
CA ILE A 124 -6.49 -3.11 -5.20
C ILE A 124 -4.96 -3.04 -5.17
N GLU A 125 -4.31 -4.03 -4.57
CA GLU A 125 -2.83 -4.14 -4.54
C GLU A 125 -2.22 -4.22 -5.94
N THR A 126 -2.87 -4.93 -6.87
CA THR A 126 -2.31 -5.12 -8.23
C THR A 126 -2.03 -3.80 -8.94
N VAL A 127 -2.77 -2.74 -8.63
CA VAL A 127 -2.49 -1.39 -9.16
C VAL A 127 -1.10 -0.92 -8.75
N ALA A 128 -0.71 -1.07 -7.48
CA ALA A 128 0.64 -0.71 -7.03
C ALA A 128 1.72 -1.60 -7.65
N LEU A 129 1.45 -2.91 -7.76
CA LEU A 129 2.37 -3.83 -8.43
C LEU A 129 2.60 -3.46 -9.89
N PHE A 130 1.55 -3.09 -10.63
CA PHE A 130 1.69 -2.64 -12.02
C PHE A 130 2.45 -1.32 -12.13
N VAL A 131 2.14 -0.34 -11.26
CA VAL A 131 2.89 0.92 -11.22
C VAL A 131 4.38 0.66 -10.98
N MET A 132 4.71 -0.12 -9.95
CA MET A 132 6.11 -0.45 -9.64
C MET A 132 6.79 -1.20 -10.78
N ALA A 133 6.20 -2.30 -11.25
CA ALA A 133 6.81 -3.18 -12.25
C ALA A 133 7.02 -2.48 -13.59
N PHE A 134 6.04 -1.70 -14.06
CA PHE A 134 6.15 -1.01 -15.34
C PHE A 134 7.15 0.13 -15.27
N LEU A 135 7.20 0.88 -14.16
CA LEU A 135 8.18 1.95 -13.99
C LEU A 135 9.61 1.41 -13.84
N LEU A 136 9.81 0.31 -13.11
CA LEU A 136 11.11 -0.38 -13.05
C LEU A 136 11.63 -0.71 -14.46
N GLY A 137 10.78 -1.28 -15.32
CA GLY A 137 11.14 -1.61 -16.70
C GLY A 137 11.42 -0.40 -17.59
N LYS A 138 11.13 0.84 -17.15
CA LYS A 138 11.47 2.07 -17.87
C LYS A 138 12.73 2.75 -17.34
N VAL A 139 13.16 2.47 -16.10
CA VAL A 139 14.37 3.08 -15.55
C VAL A 139 15.59 2.77 -16.43
N ASP A 140 15.80 1.51 -16.79
CA ASP A 140 16.95 1.10 -17.61
C ASP A 140 16.95 1.76 -19.01
N ILE A 141 15.77 2.02 -19.58
CA ILE A 141 15.62 2.71 -20.87
C ILE A 141 16.02 4.18 -20.78
N PHE A 142 15.81 4.82 -19.64
CA PHE A 142 16.16 6.23 -19.45
C PHE A 142 17.61 6.44 -18.95
N MET A 143 18.32 5.35 -18.64
CA MET A 143 19.73 5.35 -18.28
C MET A 143 20.67 5.08 -19.48
N SER A 144 20.14 4.66 -20.63
CA SER A 144 20.89 4.46 -21.87
C SER A 144 21.05 5.76 -22.66
#